data_AF-A0A2R6GUS1-F1
#
_entry.id   AF-A0A2R6GUS1-F1
#
_cell.length_a   1.000
_cell.length_b   1.000
_cell.length_c   1.000
_cell.angle_alpha   90.00
_cell.angle_beta   90.00
_cell.angle_gamma   90.00
#
_symmetry.space_group_name_H-M   'P 1'
#
loop_
_entity.id
_entity.type
_entity.pdbx_description
1 polymer ?
#
loop_
_entity_poly.entity_id
_entity_poly.type
_entity_poly.pdbx_seq_one_letter_code
_entity_poly.pdbx_strand_id
1 'polypeptide(L)'
;MNSNDDTSDDRTRRAFLGTTTTLGTIALAGCAGDSGSAGSTTTATETNMPTSTPTEEPATEETTTEEPMPAPDVPILNYALTLEHLENAFYRDGLEEFSDDELMGAEKLSKFSEQVRREVPEYLRTAGEHEAAHVSAISDTIQKLNGSPVGEGKYDFGYSTPSEFLEVAMALENTGVAAYAGAAPQVVNNDILAAAAGIHSVEARHASFLNLVNGKLPFPKAVDEAKSMEEVLEIAGQFVTSEVDSSVYETDESRPEPDRKADDDTSDVDVLNYALTLEHLENAFYRDGFKEFSDDELMNADVLSDFGDHVRMNVPGHLEEVGAHEAAHVKALTDTVEKLGGTPVEEANYDFGYSTPSEFLGVAKALENTGVAAYKGAAPTVSNDAVFQAAIGIHSVEARHASFLNELNAASPFPKAVDEPKTMQEVKEIAGQFIVQD
;
A
#
# COMPACT_ATOMS: atom_id res chain seq x y z
N MET A 1 55.59 17.92 32.76
CA MET A 1 54.51 17.88 33.78
C MET A 1 53.22 18.18 33.06
N ASN A 2 52.16 17.43 33.38
CA ASN A 2 50.74 17.63 33.05
C ASN A 2 50.43 17.77 31.54
N SER A 3 49.64 16.91 30.87
CA SER A 3 48.35 16.27 31.24
C SER A 3 47.19 17.26 31.35
N ASN A 4 46.27 17.17 30.39
CA ASN A 4 44.96 16.54 30.59
C ASN A 4 44.45 16.01 29.24
N ASP A 5 43.50 15.08 29.30
CA ASP A 5 42.82 14.50 28.13
C ASP A 5 41.79 15.46 27.52
N ASP A 6 41.38 15.15 26.29
CA ASP A 6 39.94 15.01 26.01
C ASP A 6 39.71 13.90 24.98
N THR A 7 38.54 13.27 25.00
CA THR A 7 38.18 12.08 24.20
C THR A 7 36.99 12.39 23.30
N SER A 8 36.99 11.91 22.05
CA SER A 8 35.82 12.03 21.15
C SER A 8 35.75 10.87 20.13
N ASP A 9 34.94 9.89 20.50
CA ASP A 9 34.10 8.94 19.73
C ASP A 9 34.47 8.50 18.29
N ASP A 10 34.53 7.17 18.13
CA ASP A 10 34.39 6.47 16.87
C ASP A 10 32.99 6.66 16.24
N ARG A 11 32.86 7.54 15.25
CA ARG A 11 31.68 7.51 14.34
C ARG A 11 31.89 6.50 13.22
N THR A 12 31.41 5.28 13.45
CA THR A 12 31.48 4.17 12.49
C THR A 12 30.58 4.43 11.28
N ARG A 13 31.16 4.92 10.17
CA ARG A 13 30.44 5.06 8.89
C ARG A 13 30.05 3.68 8.36
N ARG A 14 28.77 3.32 8.44
CA ARG A 14 28.20 2.17 7.69
C ARG A 14 27.90 2.62 6.27
N ALA A 15 28.14 1.73 5.30
CA ALA A 15 27.91 2.00 3.89
C ALA A 15 26.68 1.22 3.42
N PHE A 16 25.72 1.93 2.82
CA PHE A 16 24.56 1.33 2.17
C PHE A 16 25.03 0.51 0.96
N LEU A 17 24.58 -0.75 0.83
CA LEU A 17 25.01 -1.68 -0.23
C LEU A 17 23.80 -2.19 -1.01
N GLY A 18 23.87 -2.07 -2.33
CA GLY A 18 22.71 -2.22 -3.22
C GLY A 18 22.24 -3.67 -3.44
N THR A 19 20.95 -3.78 -3.73
CA THR A 19 20.20 -5.02 -3.92
C THR A 19 20.66 -5.83 -5.14
N THR A 20 20.64 -7.17 -5.02
CA THR A 20 20.79 -8.10 -6.15
C THR A 20 19.45 -8.72 -6.53
N THR A 21 19.04 -8.57 -7.79
CA THR A 21 17.79 -9.11 -8.32
C THR A 21 17.87 -10.63 -8.56
N THR A 22 16.87 -11.39 -8.12
CA THR A 22 16.68 -12.81 -8.49
C THR A 22 15.21 -13.12 -8.71
N LEU A 23 14.83 -13.37 -9.97
CA LEU A 23 13.50 -13.88 -10.34
C LEU A 23 13.32 -15.32 -9.86
N GLY A 24 12.21 -15.60 -9.16
CA GLY A 24 11.89 -16.93 -8.60
C GLY A 24 10.45 -17.36 -8.86
N THR A 25 10.23 -18.22 -9.84
CA THR A 25 8.90 -18.80 -10.14
C THR A 25 8.59 -19.95 -9.17
N ILE A 26 7.55 -19.82 -8.34
CA ILE A 26 7.10 -20.87 -7.43
C ILE A 26 5.88 -21.59 -7.99
N ALA A 27 5.88 -22.93 -7.92
CA ALA A 27 4.75 -23.78 -8.25
C ALA A 27 4.28 -24.54 -6.99
N LEU A 28 3.00 -24.42 -6.66
CA LEU A 28 2.37 -25.07 -5.50
C LEU A 28 1.61 -26.33 -5.93
N ALA A 29 1.61 -27.35 -5.07
CA ALA A 29 0.87 -28.59 -5.24
C ALA A 29 -0.01 -28.84 -4.00
N GLY A 30 -1.31 -29.02 -4.19
CA GLY A 30 -2.28 -29.13 -3.10
C GLY A 30 -2.69 -30.57 -2.75
N CYS A 31 -3.27 -30.73 -1.57
CA CYS A 31 -3.90 -31.96 -1.09
C CYS A 31 -5.22 -31.65 -0.36
N ALA A 32 -6.31 -32.34 -0.74
CA ALA A 32 -7.50 -32.54 0.10
C ALA A 32 -7.31 -33.83 0.95
N GLY A 33 -8.06 -34.11 2.02
CA GLY A 33 -9.18 -33.40 2.67
C GLY A 33 -10.04 -34.38 3.49
N ASP A 34 -11.29 -34.00 3.79
CA ASP A 34 -12.36 -34.81 4.42
C ASP A 34 -12.31 -35.03 5.97
N SER A 35 -13.40 -35.57 6.53
CA SER A 35 -14.08 -34.93 7.67
C SER A 35 -15.01 -35.83 8.53
N GLY A 36 -15.44 -35.30 9.68
CA GLY A 36 -16.64 -35.73 10.44
C GLY A 36 -16.46 -36.84 11.49
N SER A 37 -17.47 -37.20 12.30
CA SER A 37 -18.67 -36.47 12.76
C SER A 37 -19.41 -37.25 13.87
N ALA A 38 -19.95 -36.54 14.87
CA ALA A 38 -21.05 -36.90 15.79
C ALA A 38 -21.03 -38.22 16.64
N GLY A 39 -21.47 -38.12 17.90
CA GLY A 39 -21.80 -39.28 18.75
C GLY A 39 -22.24 -38.92 20.18
N SER A 40 -23.55 -38.92 20.47
CA SER A 40 -24.13 -38.60 21.79
C SER A 40 -25.04 -39.71 22.30
N THR A 41 -24.96 -40.06 23.61
CA THR A 41 -26.15 -40.31 24.48
C THR A 41 -25.82 -40.60 25.96
N THR A 42 -26.69 -40.09 26.85
CA THR A 42 -27.23 -40.64 28.13
C THR A 42 -26.65 -41.95 28.73
N THR A 43 -26.53 -42.19 30.05
CA THR A 43 -27.21 -41.69 31.28
C THR A 43 -26.30 -42.02 32.52
N ALA A 44 -26.62 -41.96 33.83
CA ALA A 44 -27.86 -41.99 34.64
C ALA A 44 -27.70 -41.25 36.00
N THR A 45 -28.65 -41.44 36.94
CA THR A 45 -28.71 -40.79 38.28
C THR A 45 -28.57 -41.81 39.42
N GLU A 46 -27.92 -41.45 40.53
CA GLU A 46 -28.20 -42.02 41.87
C GLU A 46 -28.36 -40.91 42.94
N THR A 47 -29.01 -41.24 44.06
CA THR A 47 -29.54 -40.28 45.05
C THR A 47 -28.93 -40.47 46.44
N ASN A 48 -28.67 -39.38 47.17
CA ASN A 48 -28.62 -39.39 48.65
C ASN A 48 -28.94 -38.02 49.27
N MET A 49 -29.44 -38.03 50.51
CA MET A 49 -29.94 -36.91 51.31
C MET A 49 -29.78 -37.25 52.81
N PRO A 50 -29.81 -36.30 53.75
CA PRO A 50 -29.24 -34.94 53.72
C PRO A 50 -28.42 -34.63 55.00
N THR A 51 -27.61 -33.55 54.99
CA THR A 51 -26.95 -33.01 56.21
C THR A 51 -27.13 -31.49 56.24
N SER A 52 -27.41 -30.90 57.41
CA SER A 52 -27.97 -29.55 57.53
C SER A 52 -27.21 -28.60 58.46
N THR A 53 -26.45 -27.65 57.90
CA THR A 53 -25.96 -26.39 58.51
C THR A 53 -25.17 -25.59 57.47
N PRO A 54 -25.10 -24.24 57.56
CA PRO A 54 -26.09 -23.27 58.04
C PRO A 54 -26.66 -22.45 56.85
N THR A 55 -27.52 -21.45 57.12
CA THR A 55 -27.87 -20.45 56.10
C THR A 55 -26.80 -19.38 56.07
N GLU A 56 -26.02 -19.32 54.99
CA GLU A 56 -25.31 -18.09 54.62
C GLU A 56 -26.26 -17.17 53.85
N GLU A 57 -26.06 -15.87 54.03
CA GLU A 57 -26.75 -14.82 53.28
C GLU A 57 -26.25 -14.88 51.82
N PRO A 58 -27.11 -14.69 50.79
CA PRO A 58 -26.65 -14.80 49.42
C PRO A 58 -25.64 -13.71 49.13
N ALA A 59 -24.36 -14.09 49.06
CA ALA A 59 -23.33 -13.24 48.48
C ALA A 59 -23.81 -12.83 47.09
N THR A 60 -23.80 -11.53 46.82
CA THR A 60 -23.92 -11.05 45.45
C THR A 60 -22.74 -11.63 44.68
N GLU A 61 -23.04 -12.54 43.73
CA GLU A 61 -22.10 -12.81 42.65
C GLU A 61 -21.84 -11.47 41.97
N GLU A 62 -20.69 -10.86 42.25
CA GLU A 62 -20.17 -9.80 41.40
C GLU A 62 -19.90 -10.47 40.06
N THR A 63 -20.82 -10.26 39.12
CA THR A 63 -20.62 -10.62 37.73
C THR A 63 -19.45 -9.77 37.24
N THR A 64 -18.25 -10.31 37.36
CA THR A 64 -17.07 -9.83 36.64
C THR A 64 -17.40 -9.99 35.17
N THR A 65 -17.92 -8.92 34.57
CA THR A 65 -18.00 -8.78 33.13
C THR A 65 -16.58 -8.94 32.62
N GLU A 66 -16.25 -10.09 32.05
CA GLU A 66 -14.96 -10.27 31.38
C GLU A 66 -14.87 -9.21 30.30
N GLU A 67 -13.79 -8.43 30.31
CA GLU A 67 -13.60 -7.41 29.28
C GLU A 67 -13.46 -8.15 27.93
N PRO A 68 -14.17 -7.68 26.88
CA PRO A 68 -14.21 -8.37 25.60
C PRO A 68 -12.79 -8.48 25.04
N MET A 69 -12.36 -9.69 24.71
CA MET A 69 -11.01 -9.96 24.23
C MET A 69 -10.68 -9.13 22.96
N PRO A 70 -9.42 -8.71 22.77
CA PRO A 70 -8.99 -8.03 21.56
C PRO A 70 -9.34 -8.83 20.29
N ALA A 71 -9.75 -8.15 19.23
CA ALA A 71 -10.06 -8.82 17.96
C ALA A 71 -8.80 -9.40 17.28
N PRO A 72 -8.91 -10.44 16.43
CA PRO A 72 -7.75 -11.13 15.87
C PRO A 72 -6.83 -10.30 14.97
N ASP A 73 -7.26 -9.11 14.53
CA ASP A 73 -6.46 -8.19 13.71
C ASP A 73 -5.70 -7.14 14.52
N VAL A 74 -5.90 -7.04 15.83
CA VAL A 74 -5.19 -6.08 16.70
C VAL A 74 -3.66 -6.21 16.60
N PRO A 75 -3.03 -7.40 16.54
CA PRO A 75 -1.59 -7.50 16.37
C PRO A 75 -1.08 -6.98 15.01
N ILE A 76 -1.85 -7.21 13.93
CA ILE A 76 -1.54 -6.73 12.58
C ILE A 76 -1.67 -5.20 12.51
N LEU A 77 -2.68 -4.63 13.17
CA LEU A 77 -2.88 -3.19 13.28
C LEU A 77 -1.81 -2.52 14.15
N ASN A 78 -1.36 -3.16 15.24
CA ASN A 78 -0.25 -2.65 16.04
C ASN A 78 1.08 -2.71 15.26
N TYR A 79 1.29 -3.73 14.43
CA TYR A 79 2.43 -3.77 13.50
C TYR A 79 2.40 -2.59 12.53
N ALA A 80 1.26 -2.31 11.89
CA ALA A 80 1.12 -1.14 11.02
C ALA A 80 1.38 0.15 11.81
N LEU A 81 0.71 0.35 12.95
CA LEU A 81 0.82 1.55 13.78
C LEU A 81 2.27 1.87 14.24
N THR A 82 3.14 0.87 14.41
CA THR A 82 4.57 1.10 14.69
C THR A 82 5.30 1.78 13.54
N LEU A 83 4.93 1.48 12.29
CA LEU A 83 5.46 2.10 11.08
C LEU A 83 4.86 3.49 10.88
N GLU A 84 3.54 3.62 11.02
CA GLU A 84 2.85 4.91 11.03
C GLU A 84 3.46 5.91 12.01
N HIS A 85 3.79 5.47 13.24
CA HIS A 85 4.49 6.30 14.23
C HIS A 85 5.92 6.67 13.81
N LEU A 86 6.62 5.80 13.08
CA LEU A 86 7.97 6.06 12.53
C LEU A 86 7.91 7.12 11.42
N GLU A 87 6.97 6.99 10.48
CA GLU A 87 6.82 7.86 9.31
C GLU A 87 6.18 9.22 9.66
N ASN A 88 5.17 9.25 10.54
CA ASN A 88 4.66 10.48 11.17
C ASN A 88 5.75 11.23 11.95
N ALA A 89 6.56 10.54 12.76
CA ALA A 89 7.68 11.17 13.47
C ALA A 89 8.76 11.67 12.53
N PHE A 90 9.10 10.90 11.49
CA PHE A 90 10.07 11.28 10.46
C PHE A 90 9.70 12.58 9.77
N TYR A 91 8.45 12.70 9.28
CA TYR A 91 7.99 13.90 8.61
C TYR A 91 7.92 15.10 9.55
N ARG A 92 7.31 14.92 10.72
CA ARG A 92 7.17 15.97 11.74
C ARG A 92 8.53 16.54 12.17
N ASP A 93 9.48 15.68 12.52
CA ASP A 93 10.77 16.08 13.06
C ASP A 93 11.68 16.65 11.94
N GLY A 94 11.59 16.12 10.72
CA GLY A 94 12.32 16.63 9.55
C GLY A 94 11.82 17.99 9.03
N LEU A 95 10.52 18.25 9.12
CA LEU A 95 9.89 19.53 8.79
C LEU A 95 10.04 20.59 9.90
N GLU A 96 10.46 20.20 11.11
CA GLU A 96 10.92 21.16 12.14
C GLU A 96 12.41 21.51 11.97
N GLU A 97 13.26 20.55 11.55
CA GLU A 97 14.71 20.76 11.34
C GLU A 97 15.03 21.60 10.08
N PHE A 98 14.35 21.37 8.95
CA PHE A 98 14.67 22.04 7.67
C PHE A 98 13.62 23.06 7.23
N SER A 99 14.07 24.27 6.89
CA SER A 99 13.19 25.30 6.33
C SER A 99 12.85 25.06 4.84
N ASP A 100 11.75 25.65 4.37
CA ASP A 100 11.35 25.66 2.95
C ASP A 100 12.50 26.01 2.00
N ASP A 101 13.30 27.04 2.32
CA ASP A 101 14.42 27.49 1.49
C ASP A 101 15.56 26.43 1.42
N GLU A 102 15.71 25.61 2.46
CA GLU A 102 16.69 24.51 2.51
C GLU A 102 16.17 23.27 1.78
N LEU A 103 14.89 22.93 1.95
CA LEU A 103 14.21 21.86 1.20
C LEU A 103 14.22 22.16 -0.31
N MET A 104 13.80 23.37 -0.73
CA MET A 104 13.93 23.88 -2.11
C MET A 104 15.38 23.96 -2.61
N GLY A 105 16.34 24.01 -1.68
CA GLY A 105 17.78 24.09 -1.92
C GLY A 105 18.50 22.73 -2.04
N ALA A 106 17.81 21.61 -1.79
CA ALA A 106 18.41 20.28 -1.80
C ALA A 106 19.12 19.95 -3.13
N GLU A 107 20.32 19.35 -3.06
CA GLU A 107 21.16 19.07 -4.23
C GLU A 107 20.45 18.17 -5.26
N LYS A 108 19.65 17.21 -4.78
CA LYS A 108 18.83 16.31 -5.62
C LYS A 108 17.87 17.07 -6.52
N LEU A 109 17.26 18.12 -5.98
CA LEU A 109 16.30 18.95 -6.68
C LEU A 109 16.94 19.87 -7.73
N SER A 110 18.27 20.01 -7.76
CA SER A 110 18.99 20.98 -8.63
C SER A 110 18.72 20.87 -10.13
N LYS A 111 18.16 19.75 -10.61
CA LYS A 111 17.75 19.55 -12.01
C LYS A 111 16.32 20.02 -12.32
N PHE A 112 15.48 20.21 -11.30
CA PHE A 112 14.06 20.56 -11.44
C PHE A 112 13.87 22.08 -11.56
N SER A 113 12.76 22.49 -12.18
CA SER A 113 12.41 23.91 -12.30
C SER A 113 12.18 24.56 -10.92
N GLU A 114 12.25 25.88 -10.84
CA GLU A 114 11.94 26.60 -9.60
C GLU A 114 10.48 26.37 -9.14
N GLN A 115 9.58 26.04 -10.07
CA GLN A 115 8.18 25.71 -9.78
C GLN A 115 8.05 24.39 -9.02
N VAL A 116 8.46 23.27 -9.62
CA VAL A 116 8.44 21.94 -8.97
C VAL A 116 9.14 21.98 -7.61
N ARG A 117 10.25 22.70 -7.49
CA ARG A 117 10.96 22.83 -6.22
C ARG A 117 10.13 23.52 -5.12
N ARG A 118 9.31 24.51 -5.45
CA ARG A 118 8.42 25.20 -4.49
C ARG A 118 7.25 24.34 -4.03
N GLU A 119 6.88 23.32 -4.79
CA GLU A 119 5.80 22.39 -4.45
C GLU A 119 6.28 21.30 -3.48
N VAL A 120 7.57 20.91 -3.54
CA VAL A 120 8.16 19.88 -2.66
C VAL A 120 7.91 20.10 -1.15
N PRO A 121 8.12 21.28 -0.54
CA PRO A 121 7.83 21.48 0.89
C PRO A 121 6.36 21.28 1.27
N GLU A 122 5.42 21.61 0.38
CA GLU A 122 3.98 21.42 0.65
C GLU A 122 3.56 19.96 0.45
N TYR A 123 4.12 19.27 -0.54
CA TYR A 123 3.91 17.83 -0.72
C TYR A 123 4.50 17.03 0.45
N LEU A 124 5.66 17.41 1.00
CA LEU A 124 6.22 16.79 2.21
C LEU A 124 5.35 17.03 3.46
N ARG A 125 4.74 18.22 3.62
CA ARG A 125 3.74 18.47 4.68
C ARG A 125 2.49 17.63 4.48
N THR A 126 2.01 17.54 3.24
CA THR A 126 0.82 16.77 2.89
C THR A 126 1.01 15.30 3.24
N ALA A 127 2.22 14.76 3.02
CA ALA A 127 2.60 13.44 3.52
C ALA A 127 2.55 13.38 5.06
N GLY A 128 3.28 14.24 5.78
CA GLY A 128 3.18 14.28 7.25
C GLY A 128 1.77 14.44 7.83
N GLU A 129 0.85 15.12 7.12
CA GLU A 129 -0.58 15.19 7.48
C GLU A 129 -1.37 13.91 7.18
N HIS A 130 -0.95 13.12 6.19
CA HIS A 130 -1.48 11.78 5.92
C HIS A 130 -1.05 10.80 7.01
N GLU A 131 0.24 10.71 7.34
CA GLU A 131 0.76 9.77 8.35
C GLU A 131 0.13 10.06 9.73
N ALA A 132 -0.01 11.35 10.09
CA ALA A 132 -0.73 11.77 11.30
C ALA A 132 -2.21 11.33 11.30
N ALA A 133 -2.85 11.26 10.13
CA ALA A 133 -4.22 10.76 9.98
C ALA A 133 -4.29 9.23 10.04
N HIS A 134 -3.30 8.51 9.51
CA HIS A 134 -3.19 7.05 9.58
C HIS A 134 -2.96 6.58 11.03
N VAL A 135 -1.97 7.16 11.73
CA VAL A 135 -1.72 6.97 13.17
C VAL A 135 -3.02 7.10 13.96
N SER A 136 -3.78 8.16 13.69
CA SER A 136 -5.07 8.43 14.32
C SER A 136 -6.09 7.33 13.98
N ALA A 137 -6.33 7.05 12.70
CA ALA A 137 -7.33 6.09 12.23
C ALA A 137 -7.09 4.66 12.72
N ILE A 138 -5.83 4.21 12.74
CA ILE A 138 -5.44 2.87 13.19
C ILE A 138 -5.51 2.77 14.72
N SER A 139 -5.04 3.79 15.46
CA SER A 139 -5.22 3.86 16.92
C SER A 139 -6.69 3.78 17.33
N ASP A 140 -7.54 4.53 16.64
CA ASP A 140 -8.99 4.55 16.84
C ASP A 140 -9.63 3.18 16.53
N THR A 141 -9.10 2.48 15.53
CA THR A 141 -9.59 1.15 15.11
C THR A 141 -9.18 0.06 16.09
N ILE A 142 -7.94 0.06 16.57
CA ILE A 142 -7.47 -0.85 17.62
C ILE A 142 -8.33 -0.71 18.89
N GLN A 143 -8.64 0.51 19.31
CA GLN A 143 -9.53 0.77 20.47
C GLN A 143 -10.95 0.23 20.26
N LYS A 144 -11.54 0.41 19.06
CA LYS A 144 -12.87 -0.14 18.70
C LYS A 144 -12.90 -1.68 18.72
N LEU A 145 -11.73 -2.31 18.57
CA LEU A 145 -11.53 -3.76 18.59
C LEU A 145 -11.09 -4.30 19.97
N ASN A 146 -11.22 -3.49 21.03
CA ASN A 146 -10.80 -3.76 22.41
C ASN A 146 -9.28 -4.03 22.59
N GLY A 147 -8.47 -3.61 21.61
CA GLY A 147 -7.02 -3.64 21.70
C GLY A 147 -6.43 -2.40 22.37
N SER A 148 -5.20 -2.52 22.86
CA SER A 148 -4.36 -1.38 23.25
C SER A 148 -3.49 -0.96 22.06
N PRO A 149 -3.57 0.29 21.57
CA PRO A 149 -2.66 0.80 20.56
C PRO A 149 -1.22 0.89 21.11
N VAL A 150 -0.24 0.52 20.29
CA VAL A 150 1.17 0.82 20.53
C VAL A 150 1.41 2.33 20.50
N GLY A 151 2.31 2.81 21.37
CA GLY A 151 2.68 4.23 21.44
C GLY A 151 3.88 4.56 20.55
N GLU A 152 4.03 5.84 20.21
CA GLU A 152 5.19 6.35 19.46
C GLU A 152 6.50 5.97 20.16
N GLY A 153 7.48 5.53 19.36
CA GLY A 153 8.80 5.13 19.83
C GLY A 153 9.74 6.32 20.08
N LYS A 154 11.03 6.08 19.87
CA LYS A 154 12.05 7.12 19.71
C LYS A 154 12.94 6.76 18.54
N TYR A 155 13.32 7.76 17.76
CA TYR A 155 13.94 7.52 16.47
C TYR A 155 15.24 8.34 16.30
N ASP A 156 16.17 7.82 15.51
CA ASP A 156 17.34 8.52 14.97
C ASP A 156 17.43 8.19 13.48
N PHE A 157 17.02 9.14 12.65
CA PHE A 157 16.95 8.99 11.20
C PHE A 157 18.30 9.23 10.49
N GLY A 158 19.33 9.68 11.20
CA GLY A 158 20.70 9.80 10.69
C GLY A 158 20.96 10.84 9.58
N TYR A 159 19.94 11.55 9.08
CA TYR A 159 20.12 12.62 8.10
C TYR A 159 20.82 13.85 8.70
N SER A 160 21.48 14.65 7.87
CA SER A 160 22.05 15.95 8.28
C SER A 160 21.91 17.03 7.20
N THR A 161 21.17 16.74 6.12
CA THR A 161 20.90 17.64 5.01
C THR A 161 19.52 17.34 4.39
N PRO A 162 18.89 18.32 3.72
CA PRO A 162 17.67 18.09 2.94
C PRO A 162 17.79 16.98 1.87
N SER A 163 18.99 16.78 1.31
CA SER A 163 19.23 15.69 0.35
C SER A 163 19.17 14.30 1.01
N GLU A 164 19.68 14.16 2.24
CA GLU A 164 19.64 12.91 3.00
C GLU A 164 18.23 12.66 3.56
N PHE A 165 17.52 13.71 3.99
CA PHE A 165 16.10 13.64 4.37
C PHE A 165 15.25 13.06 3.23
N LEU A 166 15.39 13.58 2.01
CA LEU A 166 14.72 13.03 0.83
C LEU A 166 15.11 11.56 0.51
N GLU A 167 16.31 11.10 0.87
CA GLU A 167 16.70 9.67 0.72
C GLU A 167 16.06 8.78 1.77
N VAL A 168 15.99 9.23 3.03
CA VAL A 168 15.34 8.47 4.11
C VAL A 168 13.83 8.41 3.87
N ALA A 169 13.19 9.51 3.43
CA ALA A 169 11.79 9.52 3.02
C ALA A 169 11.52 8.44 1.95
N MET A 170 12.25 8.48 0.85
CA MET A 170 12.14 7.50 -0.23
C MET A 170 12.40 6.05 0.25
N ALA A 171 13.25 5.84 1.26
CA ALA A 171 13.54 4.51 1.79
C ALA A 171 12.45 3.98 2.74
N LEU A 172 11.88 4.85 3.59
CA LEU A 172 10.76 4.55 4.47
C LEU A 172 9.52 4.19 3.64
N GLU A 173 9.12 5.07 2.74
CA GLU A 173 7.87 4.98 1.98
C GLU A 173 7.80 3.77 1.03
N ASN A 174 8.92 3.43 0.36
CA ASN A 174 9.00 2.17 -0.40
C ASN A 174 9.04 0.92 0.52
N THR A 175 9.30 1.07 1.81
CA THR A 175 9.16 0.03 2.84
C THR A 175 7.72 -0.02 3.37
N GLY A 176 7.04 1.11 3.60
CA GLY A 176 5.62 1.19 3.95
C GLY A 176 4.72 0.45 2.97
N VAL A 177 4.89 0.72 1.66
CA VAL A 177 4.25 -0.06 0.57
C VAL A 177 4.46 -1.57 0.74
N ALA A 178 5.71 -1.99 0.88
CA ALA A 178 6.07 -3.41 0.98
C ALA A 178 5.57 -4.07 2.28
N ALA A 179 5.45 -3.29 3.36
CA ALA A 179 4.93 -3.71 4.65
C ALA A 179 3.42 -3.91 4.62
N TYR A 180 2.68 -2.97 4.06
CA TYR A 180 1.24 -3.09 3.84
C TYR A 180 0.91 -4.25 2.90
N ALA A 181 1.64 -4.40 1.78
CA ALA A 181 1.47 -5.53 0.87
C ALA A 181 1.78 -6.90 1.51
N GLY A 182 2.64 -6.95 2.53
CA GLY A 182 2.98 -8.16 3.29
C GLY A 182 2.07 -8.46 4.49
N ALA A 183 1.46 -7.43 5.08
CA ALA A 183 0.50 -7.55 6.18
C ALA A 183 -0.93 -7.79 5.69
N ALA A 184 -1.35 -7.17 4.57
CA ALA A 184 -2.70 -7.30 4.02
C ALA A 184 -3.15 -8.75 3.76
N PRO A 185 -2.29 -9.70 3.30
CA PRO A 185 -2.67 -11.10 3.18
C PRO A 185 -3.15 -11.75 4.47
N GLN A 186 -2.77 -11.21 5.64
CA GLN A 186 -3.06 -11.76 6.97
C GLN A 186 -4.34 -11.20 7.60
N VAL A 187 -4.86 -10.05 7.17
CA VAL A 187 -6.01 -9.37 7.80
C VAL A 187 -7.29 -10.19 7.65
N VAL A 188 -8.01 -10.43 8.76
CA VAL A 188 -9.21 -11.30 8.80
C VAL A 188 -10.49 -10.54 8.48
N ASN A 189 -10.63 -9.30 8.95
CA ASN A 189 -11.82 -8.49 8.71
C ASN A 189 -11.74 -7.72 7.38
N ASN A 190 -12.71 -7.92 6.51
CA ASN A 190 -12.74 -7.32 5.18
C ASN A 190 -12.95 -5.78 5.17
N ASP A 191 -13.59 -5.18 6.18
CA ASP A 191 -13.66 -3.72 6.33
C ASP A 191 -12.28 -3.14 6.69
N ILE A 192 -11.53 -3.82 7.56
CA ILE A 192 -10.16 -3.43 7.92
C ILE A 192 -9.22 -3.60 6.71
N LEU A 193 -9.36 -4.69 5.96
CA LEU A 193 -8.61 -4.92 4.72
C LEU A 193 -8.89 -3.83 3.68
N ALA A 194 -10.17 -3.47 3.49
CA ALA A 194 -10.56 -2.38 2.59
C ALA A 194 -10.05 -1.01 3.07
N ALA A 195 -9.95 -0.77 4.38
CA ALA A 195 -9.32 0.44 4.92
C ALA A 195 -7.81 0.45 4.64
N ALA A 196 -7.09 -0.62 5.03
CA ALA A 196 -5.65 -0.76 4.87
C ALA A 196 -5.20 -0.69 3.40
N ALA A 197 -5.96 -1.27 2.48
CA ALA A 197 -5.69 -1.15 1.04
C ALA A 197 -5.72 0.31 0.54
N GLY A 198 -6.49 1.20 1.18
CA GLY A 198 -6.55 2.62 0.84
C GLY A 198 -5.47 3.49 1.47
N ILE A 199 -4.76 2.97 2.47
CA ILE A 199 -3.50 3.54 2.98
C ILE A 199 -2.38 3.07 2.05
N HIS A 200 -2.27 1.77 1.80
CA HIS A 200 -1.29 1.16 0.89
C HIS A 200 -1.14 1.85 -0.49
N SER A 201 -2.24 2.31 -1.11
CA SER A 201 -2.15 3.06 -2.37
C SER A 201 -1.64 4.50 -2.16
N VAL A 202 -1.88 5.10 -1.00
CA VAL A 202 -1.34 6.43 -0.63
C VAL A 202 0.16 6.33 -0.38
N GLU A 203 0.66 5.36 0.41
CA GLU A 203 2.10 5.03 0.52
C GLU A 203 2.77 4.96 -0.85
N ALA A 204 2.11 4.27 -1.79
CA ALA A 204 2.63 4.06 -3.12
C ALA A 204 2.64 5.35 -3.96
N ARG A 205 1.70 6.27 -3.75
CA ARG A 205 1.71 7.60 -4.36
C ARG A 205 2.82 8.47 -3.82
N HIS A 206 3.03 8.47 -2.49
CA HIS A 206 4.12 9.20 -1.84
C HIS A 206 5.47 8.65 -2.29
N ALA A 207 5.67 7.33 -2.24
CA ALA A 207 6.87 6.64 -2.70
C ALA A 207 7.16 6.92 -4.19
N SER A 208 6.13 7.07 -5.05
CA SER A 208 6.29 7.49 -6.45
C SER A 208 6.85 8.90 -6.59
N PHE A 209 6.29 9.86 -5.87
CA PHE A 209 6.78 11.25 -5.82
C PHE A 209 8.20 11.32 -5.26
N LEU A 210 8.50 10.60 -4.19
CA LEU A 210 9.82 10.57 -3.56
C LEU A 210 10.88 9.90 -4.45
N ASN A 211 10.51 8.82 -5.14
CA ASN A 211 11.33 8.24 -6.21
C ASN A 211 11.65 9.30 -7.28
N LEU A 212 10.64 10.02 -7.78
CA LEU A 212 10.81 11.07 -8.80
C LEU A 212 11.79 12.17 -8.34
N VAL A 213 11.57 12.80 -7.18
CA VAL A 213 12.43 13.92 -6.72
C VAL A 213 13.83 13.48 -6.29
N ASN A 214 14.03 12.19 -5.99
CA ASN A 214 15.35 11.59 -5.81
C ASN A 214 16.07 11.26 -7.14
N GLY A 215 15.42 11.47 -8.28
CA GLY A 215 15.95 11.13 -9.61
C GLY A 215 15.94 9.63 -9.88
N LYS A 216 14.90 8.93 -9.44
CA LYS A 216 14.57 7.54 -9.77
C LYS A 216 13.35 7.49 -10.69
N LEU A 217 13.14 6.32 -11.30
CA LEU A 217 11.87 5.99 -11.95
C LEU A 217 10.77 5.91 -10.87
N PRO A 218 9.60 6.57 -11.02
CA PRO A 218 8.61 6.65 -9.93
C PRO A 218 8.02 5.28 -9.57
N PHE A 219 7.80 4.46 -10.60
CA PHE A 219 7.32 3.08 -10.58
C PHE A 219 8.44 2.14 -11.05
N PRO A 220 9.23 1.54 -10.14
CA PRO A 220 10.44 0.80 -10.52
C PRO A 220 10.20 -0.64 -10.99
N LYS A 221 8.95 -1.12 -10.97
CA LYS A 221 8.51 -2.49 -11.32
C LYS A 221 7.05 -2.50 -11.75
N ALA A 222 6.67 -3.46 -12.59
CA ALA A 222 5.27 -3.77 -12.93
C ALA A 222 4.48 -4.43 -11.79
N VAL A 223 5.16 -5.06 -10.83
CA VAL A 223 4.55 -5.59 -9.61
C VAL A 223 5.52 -5.31 -8.45
N ASP A 224 5.04 -4.64 -7.41
CA ASP A 224 5.83 -4.40 -6.20
C ASP A 224 5.97 -5.66 -5.34
N GLU A 225 7.09 -5.75 -4.62
CA GLU A 225 7.42 -6.91 -3.78
C GLU A 225 6.99 -6.67 -2.33
N ALA A 226 5.97 -7.40 -1.89
CA ALA A 226 5.61 -7.53 -0.49
C ALA A 226 6.80 -8.06 0.35
N LYS A 227 6.92 -7.59 1.59
CA LYS A 227 7.93 -8.04 2.57
C LYS A 227 7.31 -8.74 3.77
N SER A 228 8.05 -9.68 4.35
CA SER A 228 7.67 -10.23 5.65
C SER A 228 7.79 -9.17 6.76
N MET A 229 6.99 -9.32 7.82
CA MET A 229 7.05 -8.42 8.98
C MET A 229 8.46 -8.43 9.63
N GLU A 230 9.17 -9.56 9.58
CA GLU A 230 10.56 -9.67 10.07
C GLU A 230 11.53 -8.80 9.24
N GLU A 231 11.47 -8.85 7.91
CA GLU A 231 12.29 -7.98 7.04
C GLU A 231 11.99 -6.50 7.23
N VAL A 232 10.71 -6.14 7.40
CA VAL A 232 10.30 -4.74 7.61
C VAL A 232 10.80 -4.25 8.97
N LEU A 233 10.67 -5.05 10.03
CA LEU A 233 11.20 -4.70 11.35
C LEU A 233 12.73 -4.67 11.38
N GLU A 234 13.45 -5.44 10.55
CA GLU A 234 14.90 -5.29 10.35
C GLU A 234 15.27 -3.97 9.63
N ILE A 235 14.43 -3.49 8.71
CA ILE A 235 14.62 -2.19 8.03
C ILE A 235 14.28 -1.03 8.99
N ALA A 236 13.04 -0.96 9.46
CA ALA A 236 12.54 0.08 10.37
C ALA A 236 13.33 0.15 11.69
N GLY A 237 13.70 -1.00 12.24
CA GLY A 237 14.48 -1.13 13.48
C GLY A 237 15.88 -0.51 13.44
N GLN A 238 16.39 -0.13 12.25
CA GLN A 238 17.65 0.62 12.14
C GLN A 238 17.52 2.07 12.61
N PHE A 239 16.30 2.62 12.62
CA PHE A 239 16.01 3.98 13.09
C PHE A 239 15.54 4.02 14.55
N VAL A 240 15.09 2.90 15.14
CA VAL A 240 14.49 2.89 16.47
C VAL A 240 15.55 2.86 17.58
N THR A 241 15.46 3.81 18.52
CA THR A 241 16.36 3.98 19.66
C THR A 241 15.70 3.70 21.02
N SER A 242 14.38 3.51 21.05
CA SER A 242 13.63 2.97 22.20
C SER A 242 13.66 1.44 22.22
N GLU A 243 13.37 0.84 23.39
CA GLU A 243 13.00 -0.58 23.44
C GLU A 243 11.67 -0.79 22.70
N VAL A 244 11.56 -1.86 21.91
CA VAL A 244 10.34 -2.27 21.21
C VAL A 244 9.87 -3.59 21.81
N ASP A 245 8.61 -3.63 22.24
CA ASP A 245 7.98 -4.88 22.66
C ASP A 245 7.43 -5.60 21.43
N SER A 246 8.10 -6.66 20.98
CA SER A 246 7.68 -7.45 19.82
C SER A 246 6.43 -8.29 20.09
N SER A 247 6.04 -8.51 21.35
CA SER A 247 4.88 -9.36 21.67
C SER A 247 3.54 -8.73 21.26
N VAL A 248 3.51 -7.42 21.02
CA VAL A 248 2.30 -6.72 20.53
C VAL A 248 1.94 -7.07 19.08
N TYR A 249 2.83 -7.76 18.36
CA TYR A 249 2.61 -8.27 17.00
C TYR A 249 2.28 -9.77 16.96
N GLU A 250 2.36 -10.49 18.09
CA GLU A 250 2.14 -11.95 18.12
C GLU A 250 0.65 -12.30 17.91
N THR A 251 0.38 -13.19 16.97
CA THR A 251 -0.96 -13.71 16.66
C THR A 251 -1.22 -15.05 17.35
N ASP A 252 -2.43 -15.25 17.88
CA ASP A 252 -2.84 -16.48 18.56
C ASP A 252 -2.96 -17.69 17.58
N GLU A 253 -2.57 -18.90 18.01
CA GLU A 253 -2.66 -20.12 17.19
C GLU A 253 -4.11 -20.52 16.80
N SER A 254 -5.12 -19.97 17.50
CA SER A 254 -6.55 -20.16 17.23
C SER A 254 -7.18 -19.02 16.42
N ARG A 255 -6.37 -18.08 15.91
CA ARG A 255 -6.79 -17.00 15.01
C ARG A 255 -7.56 -17.56 13.79
N PRO A 256 -8.72 -16.97 13.42
CA PRO A 256 -9.40 -17.34 12.19
C PRO A 256 -8.54 -17.08 10.96
N GLU A 257 -8.69 -17.91 9.94
CA GLU A 257 -8.15 -17.62 8.60
C GLU A 257 -8.90 -16.43 7.97
N PRO A 258 -8.24 -15.57 7.18
CA PRO A 258 -8.90 -14.55 6.37
C PRO A 258 -9.95 -15.15 5.42
N ASP A 259 -11.15 -14.55 5.39
CA ASP A 259 -12.20 -14.96 4.45
C ASP A 259 -12.61 -13.80 3.52
N ARG A 260 -11.76 -13.54 2.52
CA ARG A 260 -11.94 -12.56 1.44
C ARG A 260 -12.94 -13.00 0.35
N LYS A 261 -14.04 -13.64 0.74
CA LYS A 261 -15.13 -13.98 -0.18
C LYS A 261 -16.07 -12.80 -0.35
N ALA A 262 -16.59 -12.64 -1.56
CA ALA A 262 -17.78 -11.82 -1.78
C ALA A 262 -19.01 -12.44 -1.09
N ASP A 263 -19.97 -11.60 -0.69
CA ASP A 263 -21.29 -12.03 -0.19
C ASP A 263 -22.24 -12.49 -1.33
N ASP A 264 -21.79 -12.42 -2.59
CA ASP A 264 -22.45 -12.97 -3.78
C ASP A 264 -21.62 -14.08 -4.43
N ASP A 265 -22.20 -14.80 -5.41
CA ASP A 265 -21.57 -15.97 -6.05
C ASP A 265 -20.37 -15.62 -6.98
N THR A 266 -19.75 -14.44 -6.84
CA THR A 266 -18.56 -14.01 -7.60
C THR A 266 -17.35 -14.88 -7.26
N SER A 267 -16.73 -15.50 -8.27
CA SER A 267 -15.50 -16.30 -8.07
C SER A 267 -14.23 -15.49 -8.33
N ASP A 268 -13.08 -15.96 -7.84
CA ASP A 268 -11.77 -15.37 -8.15
C ASP A 268 -11.53 -15.20 -9.66
N VAL A 269 -12.09 -16.08 -10.49
CA VAL A 269 -12.00 -16.01 -11.97
C VAL A 269 -12.84 -14.85 -12.53
N ASP A 270 -13.97 -14.52 -11.90
CA ASP A 270 -14.79 -13.36 -12.27
C ASP A 270 -14.12 -12.06 -11.83
N VAL A 271 -13.48 -12.02 -10.66
CA VAL A 271 -12.68 -10.87 -10.19
C VAL A 271 -11.46 -10.65 -11.09
N LEU A 272 -10.74 -11.72 -11.46
CA LEU A 272 -9.60 -11.68 -12.37
C LEU A 272 -9.99 -11.21 -13.78
N ASN A 273 -11.11 -11.68 -14.32
CA ASN A 273 -11.60 -11.22 -15.62
C ASN A 273 -12.14 -9.78 -15.57
N TYR A 274 -12.67 -9.34 -14.42
CA TYR A 274 -13.00 -7.94 -14.19
C TYR A 274 -11.75 -7.06 -14.22
N ALA A 275 -10.69 -7.41 -13.50
CA ALA A 275 -9.42 -6.69 -13.53
C ALA A 275 -8.81 -6.70 -14.94
N LEU A 276 -8.72 -7.88 -15.60
CA LEU A 276 -8.21 -8.03 -16.97
C LEU A 276 -8.98 -7.20 -18.02
N THR A 277 -10.25 -6.87 -17.77
CA THR A 277 -11.01 -5.94 -18.63
C THR A 277 -10.47 -4.51 -18.57
N LEU A 278 -9.92 -4.10 -17.42
CA LEU A 278 -9.27 -2.81 -17.18
C LEU A 278 -7.85 -2.82 -17.73
N GLU A 279 -7.04 -3.84 -17.39
CA GLU A 279 -5.70 -4.00 -17.96
C GLU A 279 -5.70 -3.94 -19.50
N HIS A 280 -6.70 -4.53 -20.15
CA HIS A 280 -6.87 -4.44 -21.61
C HIS A 280 -7.20 -3.02 -22.10
N LEU A 281 -7.98 -2.24 -21.35
CA LEU A 281 -8.31 -0.84 -21.62
C LEU A 281 -7.06 0.05 -21.48
N GLU A 282 -6.32 -0.10 -20.37
CA GLU A 282 -5.12 0.70 -20.06
C GLU A 282 -3.91 0.32 -20.96
N ASN A 283 -3.64 -0.97 -21.18
CA ASN A 283 -2.65 -1.43 -22.17
C ASN A 283 -2.99 -0.94 -23.59
N ALA A 284 -4.25 -1.02 -24.02
CA ALA A 284 -4.67 -0.50 -25.33
C ALA A 284 -4.50 1.02 -25.41
N PHE A 285 -4.89 1.75 -24.37
CA PHE A 285 -4.76 3.21 -24.28
C PHE A 285 -3.33 3.69 -24.52
N TYR A 286 -2.35 3.15 -23.80
CA TYR A 286 -0.94 3.51 -23.97
C TYR A 286 -0.39 3.09 -25.33
N ARG A 287 -0.57 1.81 -25.68
CA ARG A 287 -0.13 1.20 -26.95
C ARG A 287 -0.63 1.96 -28.18
N ASP A 288 -1.83 2.50 -28.11
CA ASP A 288 -2.46 3.21 -29.24
C ASP A 288 -2.17 4.72 -29.19
N GLY A 289 -2.01 5.31 -28.00
CA GLY A 289 -1.50 6.67 -27.82
C GLY A 289 -0.09 6.88 -28.41
N PHE A 290 0.82 5.92 -28.23
CA PHE A 290 2.18 5.94 -28.82
C PHE A 290 2.20 5.75 -30.36
N LYS A 291 1.04 5.53 -30.99
CA LYS A 291 0.90 5.53 -32.47
C LYS A 291 0.37 6.86 -32.99
N GLU A 292 -0.38 7.60 -32.18
CA GLU A 292 -0.98 8.89 -32.55
C GLU A 292 -0.05 10.06 -32.24
N PHE A 293 0.65 10.04 -31.10
CA PHE A 293 1.56 11.11 -30.67
C PHE A 293 3.02 10.66 -30.66
N SER A 294 3.91 11.52 -31.18
CA SER A 294 5.35 11.33 -31.07
C SER A 294 5.92 11.83 -29.73
N ASP A 295 7.13 11.39 -29.37
CA ASP A 295 7.90 11.87 -28.21
C ASP A 295 7.92 13.41 -28.16
N ASP A 296 8.21 14.07 -29.29
CA ASP A 296 8.28 15.54 -29.39
C ASP A 296 6.92 16.19 -29.06
N GLU A 297 5.79 15.55 -29.38
CA GLU A 297 4.45 16.06 -29.07
C GLU A 297 4.07 15.80 -27.61
N LEU A 298 4.42 14.63 -27.06
CA LEU A 298 4.24 14.30 -25.64
C LEU A 298 5.08 15.21 -24.73
N MET A 299 6.36 15.47 -25.08
CA MET A 299 7.24 16.38 -24.33
C MET A 299 6.77 17.84 -24.36
N ASN A 300 6.00 18.25 -25.37
CA ASN A 300 5.54 19.63 -25.58
C ASN A 300 4.01 19.78 -25.43
N ALA A 301 3.35 18.87 -24.70
CA ALA A 301 1.95 18.99 -24.33
C ALA A 301 1.70 20.32 -23.56
N ASP A 302 0.63 21.06 -23.88
CA ASP A 302 0.29 22.35 -23.25
C ASP A 302 0.16 22.24 -21.71
N VAL A 303 -0.36 21.12 -21.19
CA VAL A 303 -0.44 20.85 -19.74
C VAL A 303 0.93 20.78 -19.05
N LEU A 304 2.00 20.47 -19.81
CA LEU A 304 3.38 20.43 -19.33
C LEU A 304 4.12 21.76 -19.47
N SER A 305 3.45 22.86 -19.84
CA SER A 305 4.08 24.16 -20.11
C SER A 305 4.87 24.74 -18.94
N ASP A 306 4.45 24.46 -17.71
CA ASP A 306 5.09 24.88 -16.44
C ASP A 306 6.27 23.98 -16.01
N PHE A 307 6.36 22.76 -16.56
CA PHE A 307 7.43 21.82 -16.22
C PHE A 307 8.73 22.15 -16.96
N GLY A 308 9.85 22.09 -16.22
CA GLY A 308 11.18 22.27 -16.81
C GLY A 308 11.61 21.09 -17.69
N ASP A 309 12.56 21.35 -18.60
CA ASP A 309 13.07 20.37 -19.57
C ASP A 309 13.44 19.02 -18.94
N HIS A 310 13.95 18.99 -17.71
CA HIS A 310 14.27 17.74 -17.03
C HIS A 310 13.06 16.80 -16.86
N VAL A 311 11.90 17.32 -16.46
CA VAL A 311 10.69 16.49 -16.32
C VAL A 311 10.17 16.14 -17.70
N ARG A 312 9.96 17.14 -18.56
CA ARG A 312 9.38 16.96 -19.90
C ARG A 312 10.12 15.92 -20.74
N MET A 313 11.45 15.98 -20.78
CA MET A 313 12.28 15.05 -21.55
C MET A 313 12.24 13.59 -21.06
N ASN A 314 11.72 13.32 -19.86
CA ASN A 314 11.51 11.95 -19.36
C ASN A 314 10.06 11.48 -19.50
N VAL A 315 9.09 12.35 -19.84
CA VAL A 315 7.67 11.98 -19.94
C VAL A 315 7.43 10.83 -20.92
N PRO A 316 7.94 10.82 -22.18
CA PRO A 316 7.71 9.70 -23.08
C PRO A 316 8.24 8.37 -22.54
N GLY A 317 9.49 8.33 -22.07
CA GLY A 317 10.08 7.11 -21.51
C GLY A 317 9.45 6.63 -20.20
N HIS A 318 8.90 7.54 -19.39
CA HIS A 318 8.08 7.16 -18.24
C HIS A 318 6.75 6.53 -18.69
N LEU A 319 6.07 7.11 -19.68
CA LEU A 319 4.83 6.56 -20.24
C LEU A 319 5.07 5.21 -20.93
N GLU A 320 6.18 5.04 -21.66
CA GLU A 320 6.58 3.77 -22.27
C GLU A 320 6.70 2.65 -21.22
N GLU A 321 7.22 2.94 -20.03
CA GLU A 321 7.32 1.97 -18.94
C GLU A 321 5.95 1.70 -18.29
N VAL A 322 5.06 2.69 -18.15
CA VAL A 322 3.64 2.44 -17.77
C VAL A 322 3.00 1.46 -18.76
N GLY A 323 3.01 1.78 -20.07
CA GLY A 323 2.48 0.86 -21.09
C GLY A 323 3.15 -0.53 -21.12
N ALA A 324 4.38 -0.67 -20.61
CA ALA A 324 5.05 -1.96 -20.42
C ALA A 324 4.62 -2.69 -19.14
N HIS A 325 4.22 -1.97 -18.09
CA HIS A 325 3.58 -2.52 -16.90
C HIS A 325 2.19 -3.07 -17.23
N GLU A 326 1.33 -2.29 -17.90
CA GLU A 326 -0.02 -2.74 -18.29
C GLU A 326 0.03 -3.99 -19.17
N ALA A 327 0.96 -4.02 -20.12
CA ALA A 327 1.21 -5.21 -20.96
C ALA A 327 1.69 -6.44 -20.15
N ALA A 328 2.35 -6.23 -19.01
CA ALA A 328 2.72 -7.28 -18.08
C ALA A 328 1.56 -7.69 -17.16
N HIS A 329 0.70 -6.77 -16.73
CA HIS A 329 -0.51 -7.04 -15.94
C HIS A 329 -1.52 -7.86 -16.75
N VAL A 330 -1.87 -7.43 -17.98
CA VAL A 330 -2.69 -8.19 -18.94
C VAL A 330 -2.20 -9.64 -19.01
N LYS A 331 -0.88 -9.82 -19.16
CA LYS A 331 -0.27 -11.15 -19.27
C LYS A 331 -0.36 -11.94 -17.97
N ALA A 332 -0.10 -11.32 -16.82
CA ALA A 332 -0.12 -11.96 -15.50
C ALA A 332 -1.53 -12.43 -15.11
N LEU A 333 -2.55 -11.61 -15.38
CA LEU A 333 -3.95 -11.98 -15.16
C LEU A 333 -4.40 -13.06 -16.14
N THR A 334 -4.06 -12.95 -17.43
CA THR A 334 -4.36 -13.98 -18.45
C THR A 334 -3.79 -15.34 -18.06
N ASP A 335 -2.48 -15.42 -17.74
CA ASP A 335 -1.82 -16.64 -17.26
C ASP A 335 -2.52 -17.22 -16.02
N THR A 336 -3.03 -16.35 -15.14
CA THR A 336 -3.67 -16.74 -13.87
C THR A 336 -5.10 -17.26 -14.08
N VAL A 337 -5.89 -16.64 -14.96
CA VAL A 337 -7.23 -17.11 -15.33
C VAL A 337 -7.14 -18.50 -15.98
N GLU A 338 -6.24 -18.70 -16.95
CA GLU A 338 -6.02 -20.02 -17.56
C GLU A 338 -5.58 -21.07 -16.52
N LYS A 339 -4.67 -20.72 -15.61
CA LYS A 339 -4.16 -21.58 -14.54
C LYS A 339 -5.24 -22.01 -13.53
N LEU A 340 -6.26 -21.18 -13.31
CA LEU A 340 -7.44 -21.53 -12.50
C LEU A 340 -8.51 -22.30 -13.30
N GLY A 341 -8.32 -22.52 -14.60
CA GLY A 341 -9.26 -23.21 -15.48
C GLY A 341 -10.41 -22.33 -15.98
N GLY A 342 -10.30 -21.00 -15.82
CA GLY A 342 -11.20 -20.04 -16.44
C GLY A 342 -10.89 -19.82 -17.93
N THR A 343 -11.71 -18.97 -18.56
CA THR A 343 -11.43 -18.41 -19.88
C THR A 343 -11.12 -16.93 -19.69
N PRO A 344 -9.95 -16.42 -20.14
CA PRO A 344 -9.66 -14.99 -20.14
C PRO A 344 -10.72 -14.21 -20.93
N VAL A 345 -11.02 -12.99 -20.49
CA VAL A 345 -11.73 -12.01 -21.32
C VAL A 345 -10.80 -11.56 -22.46
N GLU A 346 -11.37 -11.32 -23.65
CA GLU A 346 -10.64 -10.82 -24.81
C GLU A 346 -10.60 -9.29 -24.80
N GLU A 347 -9.59 -8.68 -25.42
CA GLU A 347 -9.49 -7.23 -25.61
C GLU A 347 -10.70 -6.69 -26.40
N ALA A 348 -11.25 -5.55 -25.95
CA ALA A 348 -12.35 -4.88 -26.65
C ALA A 348 -11.85 -3.84 -27.68
N ASN A 349 -12.76 -3.29 -28.49
CA ASN A 349 -12.48 -2.09 -29.27
C ASN A 349 -12.75 -0.85 -28.39
N TYR A 350 -11.89 0.17 -28.50
CA TYR A 350 -11.95 1.38 -27.66
C TYR A 350 -11.97 2.67 -28.48
N ASP A 351 -12.71 3.68 -28.00
CA ASP A 351 -12.61 5.08 -28.40
C ASP A 351 -12.35 5.93 -27.14
N PHE A 352 -11.15 6.52 -27.07
CA PHE A 352 -10.69 7.28 -25.91
C PHE A 352 -11.01 8.78 -26.00
N GLY A 353 -11.55 9.27 -27.13
CA GLY A 353 -12.02 10.64 -27.31
C GLY A 353 -10.97 11.77 -27.24
N TYR A 354 -9.68 11.48 -27.04
CA TYR A 354 -8.62 12.49 -27.06
C TYR A 354 -8.28 12.95 -28.49
N SER A 355 -7.74 14.17 -28.64
CA SER A 355 -7.22 14.68 -29.91
C SER A 355 -5.92 15.49 -29.76
N THR A 356 -5.36 15.54 -28.56
CA THR A 356 -4.12 16.24 -28.22
C THR A 356 -3.34 15.51 -27.13
N PRO A 357 -2.01 15.70 -27.02
CA PRO A 357 -1.20 15.14 -25.94
C PRO A 357 -1.67 15.53 -24.52
N SER A 358 -2.31 16.69 -24.34
CA SER A 358 -2.84 17.11 -23.04
C SER A 358 -4.17 16.43 -22.69
N GLU A 359 -5.03 16.15 -23.68
CA GLU A 359 -6.22 15.31 -23.47
C GLU A 359 -5.82 13.87 -23.21
N PHE A 360 -4.80 13.35 -23.90
CA PHE A 360 -4.21 12.03 -23.61
C PHE A 360 -3.71 11.94 -22.16
N LEU A 361 -2.85 12.85 -21.71
CA LEU A 361 -2.39 12.88 -20.31
C LEU A 361 -3.55 13.03 -19.31
N GLY A 362 -4.62 13.74 -19.67
CA GLY A 362 -5.83 13.88 -18.85
C GLY A 362 -6.67 12.59 -18.76
N VAL A 363 -6.78 11.82 -19.86
CA VAL A 363 -7.43 10.50 -19.87
C VAL A 363 -6.58 9.47 -19.12
N ALA A 364 -5.26 9.45 -19.33
CA ALA A 364 -4.32 8.60 -18.60
C ALA A 364 -4.54 8.71 -17.09
N LYS A 365 -4.47 9.94 -16.56
CA LYS A 365 -4.79 10.24 -15.14
C LYS A 365 -6.15 9.73 -14.68
N ALA A 366 -7.18 9.76 -15.54
CA ALA A 366 -8.51 9.30 -15.19
C ALA A 366 -8.63 7.77 -15.17
N LEU A 367 -7.82 7.08 -15.99
CA LEU A 367 -7.68 5.62 -16.03
C LEU A 367 -6.98 5.11 -14.76
N GLU A 368 -5.71 5.47 -14.50
CA GLU A 368 -4.97 4.96 -13.32
C GLU A 368 -5.71 5.21 -11.98
N ASN A 369 -6.31 6.39 -11.78
CA ASN A 369 -7.06 6.70 -10.56
C ASN A 369 -8.40 5.92 -10.48
N THR A 370 -8.87 5.36 -11.59
CA THR A 370 -9.95 4.37 -11.63
C THR A 370 -9.40 2.95 -11.39
N GLY A 371 -8.24 2.58 -11.94
CA GLY A 371 -7.51 1.33 -11.66
C GLY A 371 -7.24 1.13 -10.17
N VAL A 372 -6.61 2.11 -9.50
CA VAL A 372 -6.44 2.14 -8.04
C VAL A 372 -7.75 1.88 -7.30
N ALA A 373 -8.80 2.64 -7.62
CA ALA A 373 -10.09 2.52 -6.94
C ALA A 373 -10.80 1.19 -7.24
N ALA A 374 -10.54 0.57 -8.41
CA ALA A 374 -11.05 -0.73 -8.82
C ALA A 374 -10.35 -1.87 -8.08
N TYR A 375 -9.02 -1.85 -8.00
CA TYR A 375 -8.22 -2.81 -7.24
C TYR A 375 -8.56 -2.74 -5.74
N LYS A 376 -8.61 -1.52 -5.17
CA LYS A 376 -9.06 -1.32 -3.78
C LYS A 376 -10.47 -1.87 -3.54
N GLY A 377 -11.40 -1.63 -4.47
CA GLY A 377 -12.78 -2.11 -4.39
C GLY A 377 -12.93 -3.64 -4.52
N ALA A 378 -12.04 -4.28 -5.26
CA ALA A 378 -12.01 -5.73 -5.46
C ALA A 378 -11.23 -6.50 -4.37
N ALA A 379 -10.31 -5.86 -3.64
CA ALA A 379 -9.46 -6.48 -2.62
C ALA A 379 -10.19 -7.40 -1.61
N PRO A 380 -11.36 -7.04 -1.02
CA PRO A 380 -12.08 -7.92 -0.10
C PRO A 380 -12.86 -9.08 -0.78
N THR A 381 -12.78 -9.23 -2.11
CA THR A 381 -13.47 -10.27 -2.88
C THR A 381 -12.56 -11.37 -3.44
N VAL A 382 -11.24 -11.25 -3.25
CA VAL A 382 -10.25 -12.21 -3.77
C VAL A 382 -9.94 -13.27 -2.71
N SER A 383 -10.55 -14.44 -2.86
CA SER A 383 -10.48 -15.56 -1.92
C SER A 383 -9.15 -16.31 -1.97
N ASN A 384 -8.48 -16.36 -3.12
CA ASN A 384 -7.21 -17.07 -3.27
C ASN A 384 -6.01 -16.21 -2.88
N ASP A 385 -5.28 -16.61 -1.83
CA ASP A 385 -4.15 -15.85 -1.28
C ASP A 385 -3.06 -15.52 -2.31
N ALA A 386 -2.77 -16.43 -3.24
CA ALA A 386 -1.76 -16.22 -4.27
C ALA A 386 -2.24 -15.30 -5.41
N VAL A 387 -3.56 -15.19 -5.61
CA VAL A 387 -4.15 -14.17 -6.49
C VAL A 387 -4.15 -12.82 -5.78
N PHE A 388 -4.55 -12.77 -4.51
CA PHE A 388 -4.54 -11.55 -3.70
C PHE A 388 -3.13 -10.97 -3.59
N GLN A 389 -2.11 -11.80 -3.33
CA GLN A 389 -0.72 -11.35 -3.19
C GLN A 389 -0.15 -10.79 -4.50
N ALA A 390 -0.63 -11.23 -5.67
CA ALA A 390 -0.30 -10.60 -6.94
C ALA A 390 -1.06 -9.28 -7.12
N ALA A 391 -2.37 -9.28 -6.87
CA ALA A 391 -3.25 -8.12 -7.05
C ALA A 391 -2.85 -6.93 -6.14
N ILE A 392 -2.43 -7.17 -4.90
CA ILE A 392 -1.97 -6.10 -4.00
C ILE A 392 -0.64 -5.49 -4.48
N GLY A 393 0.23 -6.28 -5.12
CA GLY A 393 1.48 -5.78 -5.72
C GLY A 393 1.30 -5.04 -7.05
N ILE A 394 0.18 -5.27 -7.75
CA ILE A 394 -0.25 -4.44 -8.90
C ILE A 394 -0.85 -3.13 -8.36
N HIS A 395 -1.74 -3.20 -7.36
CA HIS A 395 -2.45 -2.05 -6.78
C HIS A 395 -1.55 -0.89 -6.32
N SER A 396 -0.34 -1.15 -5.82
CA SER A 396 0.63 -0.08 -5.53
C SER A 396 1.29 0.48 -6.79
N VAL A 397 1.48 -0.32 -7.84
CA VAL A 397 2.00 0.14 -9.14
C VAL A 397 1.01 1.08 -9.81
N GLU A 398 -0.28 0.72 -9.86
CA GLU A 398 -1.41 1.60 -10.25
C GLU A 398 -1.31 2.96 -9.55
N ALA A 399 -1.08 2.93 -8.24
CA ALA A 399 -1.06 4.12 -7.41
C ALA A 399 0.20 4.97 -7.65
N ARG A 400 1.33 4.34 -7.99
CA ARG A 400 2.54 5.04 -8.43
C ARG A 400 2.34 5.71 -9.79
N HIS A 401 1.67 5.05 -10.74
CA HIS A 401 1.32 5.64 -12.03
C HIS A 401 0.34 6.81 -11.86
N ALA A 402 -0.74 6.59 -11.10
CA ALA A 402 -1.72 7.61 -10.75
C ALA A 402 -1.12 8.84 -10.06
N SER A 403 -0.09 8.65 -9.22
CA SER A 403 0.68 9.74 -8.60
C SER A 403 1.45 10.57 -9.63
N PHE A 404 2.21 9.91 -10.50
CA PHE A 404 2.96 10.58 -11.57
C PHE A 404 2.04 11.32 -12.55
N LEU A 405 0.92 10.71 -12.93
CA LEU A 405 -0.04 11.31 -13.85
C LEU A 405 -0.92 12.37 -13.20
N ASN A 406 -1.16 12.32 -11.88
CA ASN A 406 -1.73 13.43 -11.13
C ASN A 406 -0.85 14.69 -11.25
N GLU A 407 0.44 14.55 -10.96
CA GLU A 407 1.47 15.60 -11.02
C GLU A 407 1.63 16.18 -12.44
N LEU A 408 1.78 15.33 -13.48
CA LEU A 408 1.86 15.80 -14.88
C LEU A 408 0.63 16.61 -15.34
N ASN A 409 -0.50 16.47 -14.65
CA ASN A 409 -1.73 17.23 -14.89
C ASN A 409 -2.00 18.27 -13.78
N ALA A 410 -0.95 18.82 -13.18
CA ALA A 410 -0.98 19.93 -12.21
C ALA A 410 -2.00 19.74 -11.07
N ALA A 411 -2.01 18.54 -10.46
CA ALA A 411 -2.75 18.27 -9.23
C ALA A 411 -1.90 17.41 -8.29
N SER A 412 -2.21 17.46 -6.99
CA SER A 412 -1.43 16.72 -5.97
C SER A 412 -1.26 15.24 -6.36
N PRO A 413 -0.03 14.70 -6.35
CA PRO A 413 0.24 13.27 -6.60
C PRO A 413 -0.61 12.37 -5.67
N PHE A 414 -0.72 12.77 -4.41
CA PHE A 414 -1.53 12.14 -3.36
C PHE A 414 -2.56 13.17 -2.84
N PRO A 415 -3.80 13.18 -3.38
CA PRO A 415 -4.81 14.18 -3.04
C PRO A 415 -5.62 13.87 -1.77
N LYS A 416 -5.32 12.77 -1.07
CA LYS A 416 -5.98 12.28 0.15
C LYS A 416 -5.05 11.40 0.97
N ALA A 417 -5.26 11.36 2.29
CA ALA A 417 -4.63 10.39 3.19
C ALA A 417 -5.13 8.95 2.98
N VAL A 418 -6.35 8.78 2.45
CA VAL A 418 -6.91 7.46 2.12
C VAL A 418 -7.61 7.54 0.76
N ASP A 419 -7.19 6.72 -0.20
CA ASP A 419 -7.92 6.59 -1.47
C ASP A 419 -9.30 5.95 -1.25
N GLU A 420 -10.27 6.26 -2.09
CA GLU A 420 -11.63 5.71 -1.97
C GLU A 420 -11.85 4.56 -2.96
N PRO A 421 -12.50 3.46 -2.55
CA PRO A 421 -12.80 2.36 -3.46
C PRO A 421 -13.93 2.75 -4.42
N LYS A 422 -14.04 2.02 -5.52
CA LYS A 422 -15.23 1.99 -6.37
C LYS A 422 -15.81 0.58 -6.39
N THR A 423 -17.13 0.47 -6.44
CA THR A 423 -17.77 -0.81 -6.75
C THR A 423 -17.48 -1.22 -8.20
N MET A 424 -17.46 -2.52 -8.48
CA MET A 424 -17.30 -3.02 -9.86
C MET A 424 -18.33 -2.43 -10.84
N GLN A 425 -19.52 -2.04 -10.36
CA GLN A 425 -20.54 -1.39 -11.18
C GLN A 425 -20.14 0.04 -11.56
N GLU A 426 -19.67 0.85 -10.62
CA GLU A 426 -19.19 2.21 -10.90
C GLU A 426 -17.98 2.21 -11.84
N VAL A 427 -17.08 1.22 -11.69
CA VAL A 427 -15.92 1.07 -12.60
C VAL A 427 -16.38 0.66 -13.99
N LYS A 428 -17.32 -0.29 -14.11
CA LYS A 428 -17.93 -0.68 -15.41
C LYS A 428 -18.68 0.49 -16.07
N GLU A 429 -19.28 1.39 -15.29
CA GLU A 429 -19.91 2.63 -15.78
C GLU A 429 -18.89 3.71 -16.21
N ILE A 430 -17.63 3.65 -15.74
CA ILE A 430 -16.53 4.51 -16.21
C ILE A 430 -15.87 3.89 -17.45
N ALA A 431 -15.30 2.69 -17.32
CA ALA A 431 -14.61 1.98 -18.40
C ALA A 431 -15.51 1.75 -19.63
N GLY A 432 -16.80 1.46 -19.41
CA GLY A 432 -17.80 1.28 -20.46
C GLY A 432 -18.13 2.52 -21.28
N GLN A 433 -17.59 3.70 -20.95
CA GLN A 433 -17.69 4.91 -21.80
C GLN A 433 -16.71 4.87 -22.97
N PHE A 434 -15.61 4.12 -22.84
CA PHE A 434 -14.59 3.97 -23.88
C PHE A 434 -14.84 2.75 -24.79
N ILE A 435 -15.58 1.73 -24.31
CA ILE A 435 -15.81 0.48 -25.05
C ILE A 435 -16.82 0.70 -26.19
N VAL A 436 -16.42 0.40 -27.44
CA VAL A 436 -17.28 0.48 -28.63
C VAL A 436 -17.62 -0.90 -29.20
N GLN A 437 -18.79 -1.00 -29.86
CA GLN A 437 -19.24 -2.23 -30.54
C GLN A 437 -19.05 -2.10 -32.07
N ASP A 438 -18.67 -3.22 -32.72
CA ASP A 438 -18.50 -3.36 -34.18
C ASP A 438 -19.82 -3.28 -34.99
#